data_AF-A0AAU5DDN4-F1
#
_entry.id   AF-A0AAU5DDN4-F1
#
_cell.length_a   1.000
_cell.length_b   1.000
_cell.length_c   1.000
_cell.angle_alpha   90.00
_cell.angle_beta   90.00
_cell.angle_gamma   90.00
#
_symmetry.space_group_name_H-M   'P 1'
#
loop_
_entity.id
_entity.type
_entity.pdbx_description
1 polymer ?
#
loop_
_entity_poly.entity_id
_entity_poly.type
_entity_poly.pdbx_seq_one_letter_code
_entity_poly.pdbx_strand_id
1 'polypeptide(L)'
;MSRRHVPAVLGLVAGALVAVPAPAAHAAPVEVRCSVADLVAAINTANSSPGPDTLRLARRCTYELTAPDPVNPGNGLPVITSEITVDGRGATIRRDGRGHKVPNFRILLVGPQGNLTLTHTTISGGYATDCPAFPDFPGAACGGGVSNLGTMRVTRSKITGNTSASDVYAQGGGIDNAGTGSVSDTGVTGNRVVYSGSGLGSSAAGGAIANDGPLTVTDSRLTGNTATVTQDTQSFAFGAGIISFAETTIENTVVSKNRSFAPGGFARGAVANGIPAPGRMTLTGGAVTDNTSDAPHGGAQGGAIANNALMTVTKVKISGNRAVAKDGIARGGGVRVGPFGTLDLTDSHITRNTADAPGGTAQGGGLDNPDGGTLTARRNQIRHNTVTAKGGTAQGGGLYHAGGTGGLGSTTLEANTITRNRAGDGGGIFKASGTLTLNGDVVRDNRPNNCSPAGMVPGCTG
;
A
#
# COMPACT_ATOMS: atom_id res chain seq x y z
N MET A 1 -89.19 -13.86 18.36
CA MET A 1 -89.21 -13.91 19.84
C MET A 1 -88.27 -15.03 20.30
N SER A 2 -87.30 -14.74 21.18
CA SER A 2 -86.55 -15.71 22.01
C SER A 2 -85.63 -16.68 21.22
N ARG A 3 -84.37 -16.97 21.54
CA ARG A 3 -83.53 -16.79 22.72
C ARG A 3 -82.07 -17.00 22.27
N ARG A 4 -81.14 -16.25 22.88
CA ARG A 4 -79.68 -16.38 22.75
C ARG A 4 -79.18 -17.76 23.17
N HIS A 5 -78.23 -18.35 22.45
CA HIS A 5 -77.17 -19.22 23.00
C HIS A 5 -75.82 -18.81 22.42
N VAL A 6 -74.90 -18.42 23.31
CA VAL A 6 -73.49 -18.08 23.03
C VAL A 6 -72.68 -19.35 23.30
N PRO A 7 -71.85 -19.85 22.38
CA PRO A 7 -70.82 -20.81 22.72
C PRO A 7 -69.54 -20.09 23.16
N ALA A 8 -69.07 -20.43 24.36
CA ALA A 8 -67.77 -20.01 24.88
C ALA A 8 -66.65 -20.68 24.07
N VAL A 9 -65.77 -19.90 23.47
CA VAL A 9 -64.52 -20.40 22.89
C VAL A 9 -63.43 -20.27 23.95
N LEU A 10 -62.92 -21.41 24.40
CA LEU A 10 -61.76 -21.53 25.29
C LEU A 10 -60.51 -21.15 24.47
N GLY A 11 -59.97 -19.96 24.69
CA GLY A 11 -58.70 -19.54 24.08
C GLY A 11 -57.51 -20.19 24.81
N LEU A 12 -56.86 -21.16 24.18
CA LEU A 12 -55.55 -21.65 24.61
C LEU A 12 -54.50 -20.56 24.31
N VAL A 13 -53.99 -19.91 25.35
CA VAL A 13 -52.81 -19.04 25.22
C VAL A 13 -51.57 -19.94 25.19
N ALA A 14 -51.08 -20.26 23.99
CA ALA A 14 -49.76 -20.85 23.83
C ALA A 14 -48.73 -19.75 24.06
N GLY A 15 -48.10 -19.75 25.23
CA GLY A 15 -46.95 -18.89 25.50
C GLY A 15 -45.78 -19.29 24.60
N ALA A 16 -45.47 -18.45 23.61
CA ALA A 16 -44.25 -18.58 22.84
C ALA A 16 -43.06 -18.25 23.76
N LEU A 17 -42.28 -19.27 24.15
CA LEU A 17 -40.95 -19.05 24.71
C LEU A 17 -40.12 -18.32 23.64
N VAL A 18 -39.83 -17.05 23.87
CA VAL A 18 -38.78 -16.33 23.15
C VAL A 18 -37.46 -16.97 23.58
N ALA A 19 -36.90 -17.83 22.72
CA ALA A 19 -35.54 -18.31 22.89
C ALA A 19 -34.60 -17.11 22.70
N VAL A 20 -34.15 -16.53 23.81
CA VAL A 20 -33.02 -15.60 23.78
C VAL A 20 -31.80 -16.43 23.34
N PRO A 21 -31.11 -16.09 22.23
CA PRO A 21 -29.92 -16.83 21.85
C PRO A 21 -28.91 -16.71 22.99
N ALA A 22 -28.52 -17.86 23.55
CA ALA A 22 -27.45 -17.90 24.52
C ALA A 22 -26.19 -17.28 23.90
N PRO A 23 -25.39 -16.51 24.67
CA PRO A 23 -24.09 -16.06 24.17
C PRO A 23 -23.31 -17.31 23.74
N ALA A 24 -22.73 -17.28 22.53
CA ALA A 24 -21.90 -18.36 22.04
C ALA A 24 -20.86 -18.70 23.11
N ALA A 25 -20.87 -19.94 23.60
CA ALA A 25 -19.88 -20.42 24.54
C ALA A 25 -18.53 -20.46 23.80
N HIS A 26 -17.71 -19.41 23.96
CA HIS A 26 -16.35 -19.40 23.42
C HIS A 26 -15.49 -20.39 24.21
N ALA A 27 -14.86 -21.33 23.51
CA ALA A 27 -13.88 -22.24 24.10
C ALA A 27 -12.74 -21.44 24.77
N ALA A 28 -12.23 -21.95 25.89
CA ALA A 28 -11.10 -21.32 26.58
C ALA A 28 -9.87 -21.29 25.66
N PRO A 29 -9.00 -20.26 25.74
CA PRO A 29 -7.78 -20.21 24.94
C PRO A 29 -6.89 -21.44 25.15
N VAL A 30 -6.31 -21.94 24.05
CA VAL A 30 -5.32 -23.01 24.04
C VAL A 30 -3.94 -22.42 24.34
N GLU A 31 -3.30 -22.85 25.42
CA GLU A 31 -1.92 -22.44 25.71
C GLU A 31 -0.93 -23.13 24.78
N VAL A 32 -0.14 -22.35 24.06
CA VAL A 32 0.93 -22.85 23.21
C VAL A 32 2.26 -22.66 23.93
N ARG A 33 2.90 -23.77 24.28
CA ARG A 33 4.25 -23.78 24.88
C ARG A 33 5.27 -23.15 23.92
N CYS A 34 6.42 -22.75 24.46
CA CYS A 34 7.47 -22.07 23.69
C CYS A 34 8.27 -23.05 22.82
N SER A 35 7.62 -23.68 21.85
CA SER A 35 8.25 -24.55 20.84
C SER A 35 7.50 -24.49 19.51
N VAL A 36 8.22 -24.65 18.41
CA VAL A 36 7.60 -24.71 17.07
C VAL A 36 6.69 -25.93 16.93
N ALA A 37 7.07 -27.07 17.48
CA ALA A 37 6.26 -28.28 17.43
C ALA A 37 4.90 -28.09 18.11
N ASP A 38 4.87 -27.42 19.28
CA ASP A 38 3.62 -27.11 19.98
C ASP A 38 2.77 -26.10 19.20
N LEU A 39 3.39 -25.12 18.55
CA LEU A 39 2.68 -24.16 17.69
C LEU A 39 2.04 -24.84 16.47
N VAL A 40 2.80 -25.69 15.77
CA VAL A 40 2.31 -26.47 14.63
C VAL A 40 1.16 -27.38 15.05
N ALA A 41 1.31 -28.09 16.17
CA ALA A 41 0.26 -28.97 16.70
C ALA A 41 -1.01 -28.17 17.02
N ALA A 42 -0.89 -27.03 17.70
CA ALA A 42 -2.02 -26.18 18.05
C ALA A 42 -2.77 -25.65 16.83
N ILE A 43 -2.05 -25.24 15.77
CA ILE A 43 -2.67 -24.82 14.50
C ILE A 43 -3.42 -25.98 13.85
N ASN A 44 -2.82 -27.17 13.76
CA ASN A 44 -3.47 -28.33 13.15
C ASN A 44 -4.73 -28.77 13.91
N THR A 45 -4.70 -28.73 15.25
CA THR A 45 -5.89 -28.97 16.07
C THR A 45 -6.98 -27.93 15.76
N ALA A 46 -6.63 -26.64 15.77
CA ALA A 46 -7.59 -25.57 15.50
C ALA A 46 -8.18 -25.63 14.09
N ASN A 47 -7.39 -26.01 13.09
CA ASN A 47 -7.87 -26.24 11.72
C ASN A 47 -8.89 -27.39 11.62
N SER A 48 -8.87 -28.33 12.57
CA SER A 48 -9.78 -29.47 12.63
C SER A 48 -11.00 -29.23 13.53
N SER A 49 -11.05 -28.09 14.21
CA SER A 49 -12.15 -27.71 15.09
C SER A 49 -13.34 -27.16 14.29
N PRO A 50 -14.59 -27.44 14.71
CA PRO A 50 -15.79 -26.94 14.05
C PRO A 50 -16.12 -25.47 14.34
N GLY A 51 -15.35 -24.79 15.21
CA GLY A 51 -15.61 -23.44 15.67
C GLY A 51 -14.34 -22.61 15.83
N PRO A 52 -14.47 -21.34 16.27
CA PRO A 52 -13.33 -20.44 16.40
C PRO A 52 -12.42 -20.85 17.56
N ASP A 53 -11.11 -20.81 17.31
CA ASP A 53 -10.08 -21.12 18.30
C ASP A 53 -9.22 -19.91 18.64
N THR A 54 -8.77 -19.82 19.90
CA THR A 54 -7.78 -18.83 20.33
C THR A 54 -6.52 -19.54 20.81
N LEU A 55 -5.42 -19.33 20.10
CA LEU A 55 -4.09 -19.82 20.44
C LEU A 55 -3.34 -18.74 21.22
N ARG A 56 -3.10 -18.99 22.51
CA ARG A 56 -2.36 -18.07 23.38
C ARG A 56 -0.90 -18.48 23.44
N LEU A 57 -0.04 -17.70 22.79
CA LEU A 57 1.38 -18.00 22.72
C LEU A 57 2.09 -17.74 24.06
N ALA A 58 3.19 -18.47 24.27
CA ALA A 58 4.08 -18.22 25.40
C ALA A 58 4.60 -16.78 25.34
N ARG A 59 4.39 -16.04 26.43
CA ARG A 59 4.67 -14.59 26.49
C ARG A 59 6.11 -14.28 26.12
N ARG A 60 6.31 -13.40 25.12
CA ARG A 60 7.63 -12.96 24.60
C ARG A 60 8.55 -14.12 24.14
N CYS A 61 8.00 -15.29 23.87
CA CYS A 61 8.75 -16.41 23.30
C CYS A 61 9.17 -16.10 21.85
N THR A 62 10.28 -16.69 21.40
CA THR A 62 10.60 -16.78 19.97
C THR A 62 10.37 -18.20 19.47
N TYR A 63 9.41 -18.36 18.57
CA TYR A 63 9.14 -19.57 17.80
C TYR A 63 10.00 -19.51 16.54
N GLU A 64 11.19 -20.12 16.62
CA GLU A 64 12.19 -20.11 15.55
C GLU A 64 12.00 -21.28 14.58
N LEU A 65 11.48 -20.99 13.38
CA LEU A 65 11.21 -21.95 12.32
C LEU A 65 12.52 -22.29 11.58
N THR A 66 12.93 -23.55 11.64
CA THR A 66 14.16 -24.06 11.01
C THR A 66 13.88 -24.99 9.82
N ALA A 67 12.61 -25.33 9.58
CA ALA A 67 12.16 -26.16 8.47
C ALA A 67 10.77 -25.71 8.01
N PRO A 68 10.41 -25.93 6.74
CA PRO A 68 9.06 -25.65 6.26
C PRO A 68 8.02 -26.66 6.81
N ASP A 69 6.75 -26.32 6.66
CA ASP A 69 5.63 -27.23 6.89
C ASP A 69 5.73 -28.45 5.95
N PRO A 70 5.65 -29.68 6.46
CA PRO A 70 5.83 -30.88 5.64
C PRO A 70 4.71 -31.11 4.61
N VAL A 71 3.54 -30.51 4.81
CA VAL A 71 2.39 -30.66 3.89
C VAL A 71 2.43 -29.57 2.82
N ASN A 72 2.79 -28.34 3.19
CA ASN A 72 2.81 -27.17 2.32
C ASN A 72 4.18 -26.47 2.41
N PRO A 73 5.22 -26.98 1.74
CA PRO A 73 6.60 -26.58 1.97
C PRO A 73 6.94 -25.14 1.57
N GLY A 74 6.05 -24.45 0.84
CA GLY A 74 6.16 -22.99 0.63
C GLY A 74 6.01 -22.18 1.93
N ASN A 75 5.45 -22.78 2.98
CA ASN A 75 5.13 -22.15 4.26
C ASN A 75 5.97 -22.75 5.40
N GLY A 76 6.19 -21.97 6.46
CA GLY A 76 6.85 -22.42 7.69
C GLY A 76 5.89 -22.99 8.74
N LEU A 77 4.59 -22.65 8.62
CA LEU A 77 3.52 -23.14 9.48
C LEU A 77 2.40 -23.75 8.62
N PRO A 78 1.55 -24.63 9.19
CA PRO A 78 0.38 -25.14 8.48
C PRO A 78 -0.52 -24.01 7.99
N VAL A 79 -1.18 -24.25 6.85
CA VAL A 79 -2.15 -23.30 6.27
C VAL A 79 -3.30 -23.10 7.24
N ILE A 80 -3.71 -21.85 7.46
CA ILE A 80 -4.90 -21.54 8.26
C ILE A 80 -6.15 -21.81 7.41
N THR A 81 -6.97 -22.76 7.83
CA THR A 81 -8.18 -23.19 7.11
C THR A 81 -9.48 -22.96 7.89
N SER A 82 -9.38 -22.62 9.17
CA SER A 82 -10.51 -22.29 10.05
C SER A 82 -10.37 -20.88 10.64
N GLU A 83 -11.27 -20.52 11.55
CA GLU A 83 -11.19 -19.27 12.31
C GLU A 83 -10.23 -19.41 13.50
N ILE A 84 -9.07 -18.75 13.41
CA ILE A 84 -8.00 -18.82 14.40
C ILE A 84 -7.60 -17.41 14.84
N THR A 85 -7.64 -17.17 16.15
CA THR A 85 -7.01 -16.02 16.79
C THR A 85 -5.69 -16.42 17.41
N VAL A 86 -4.60 -15.77 17.03
CA VAL A 86 -3.28 -15.91 17.67
C VAL A 86 -3.04 -14.71 18.57
N ASP A 87 -3.16 -14.92 19.89
CA ASP A 87 -2.70 -13.98 20.91
C ASP A 87 -1.21 -14.19 21.17
N GLY A 88 -0.38 -13.38 20.53
CA GLY A 88 1.06 -13.48 20.58
C GLY A 88 1.66 -13.12 21.94
N ARG A 89 1.00 -12.29 22.76
CA ARG A 89 1.56 -11.80 24.04
C ARG A 89 3.01 -11.30 23.92
N GLY A 90 3.32 -10.63 22.81
CA GLY A 90 4.64 -10.12 22.47
C GLY A 90 5.61 -11.16 21.91
N ALA A 91 5.15 -12.36 21.55
CA ALA A 91 5.96 -13.41 20.94
C ALA A 91 6.39 -13.05 19.51
N THR A 92 7.44 -13.73 19.06
CA THR A 92 7.97 -13.65 17.70
C THR A 92 7.86 -15.02 17.03
N ILE A 93 7.29 -15.07 15.85
CA ILE A 93 7.36 -16.22 14.94
C ILE A 93 8.32 -15.81 13.82
N ARG A 94 9.43 -16.54 13.70
CA ARG A 94 10.52 -16.14 12.81
C ARG A 94 11.14 -17.33 12.09
N ARG A 95 11.41 -17.19 10.80
CA ARG A 95 12.31 -18.09 10.08
C ARG A 95 13.76 -17.82 10.46
N ASP A 96 14.51 -18.86 10.86
CA ASP A 96 15.94 -18.71 11.12
C ASP A 96 16.70 -18.42 9.83
N GLY A 97 17.06 -17.15 9.61
CA GLY A 97 17.80 -16.71 8.44
C GLY A 97 19.31 -16.93 8.53
N ARG A 98 19.82 -17.58 9.59
CA ARG A 98 21.26 -17.79 9.78
C ARG A 98 21.78 -18.95 8.93
N GLY A 99 22.32 -18.58 7.77
CA GLY A 99 23.06 -19.47 6.86
C GLY A 99 22.19 -20.17 5.81
N HIS A 100 22.82 -20.62 4.72
CA HIS A 100 22.17 -21.27 3.57
C HIS A 100 21.54 -22.65 3.89
N LYS A 101 21.44 -23.03 5.17
CA LYS A 101 20.97 -24.35 5.61
C LYS A 101 19.46 -24.42 5.86
N VAL A 102 18.80 -23.29 6.14
CA VAL A 102 17.35 -23.24 6.34
C VAL A 102 16.69 -22.87 5.01
N PRO A 103 15.80 -23.71 4.46
CA PRO A 103 15.09 -23.42 3.22
C PRO A 103 14.34 -22.08 3.27
N ASN A 104 14.08 -21.52 2.08
CA ASN A 104 13.20 -20.37 1.95
C ASN A 104 11.74 -20.82 2.06
N PHE A 105 10.97 -20.14 2.91
CA PHE A 105 9.53 -20.32 3.03
C PHE A 105 8.90 -19.07 3.64
N ARG A 106 7.64 -18.79 3.30
CA ARG A 106 6.84 -17.76 3.99
C ARG A 106 6.47 -18.20 5.39
N ILE A 107 6.11 -17.28 6.29
CA ILE A 107 5.75 -17.67 7.66
C ILE A 107 4.32 -18.21 7.72
N LEU A 108 3.35 -17.49 7.17
CA LEU A 108 1.93 -17.81 7.26
C LEU A 108 1.21 -17.74 5.91
N LEU A 109 0.31 -18.70 5.67
CA LEU A 109 -0.68 -18.66 4.60
C LEU A 109 -2.07 -18.79 5.22
N VAL A 110 -2.94 -17.83 4.93
CA VAL A 110 -4.38 -17.95 5.18
C VAL A 110 -5.03 -18.50 3.92
N GLY A 111 -5.56 -19.73 4.01
CA GLY A 111 -6.24 -20.36 2.89
C GLY A 111 -7.58 -19.69 2.57
N PRO A 112 -8.24 -20.02 1.45
CA PRO A 112 -9.48 -19.36 1.01
C PRO A 112 -10.64 -19.38 2.03
N GLN A 113 -10.68 -20.40 2.89
CA GLN A 113 -11.68 -20.55 3.96
C GLN A 113 -11.16 -20.09 5.33
N GLY A 114 -9.86 -19.78 5.43
CA GLY A 114 -9.23 -19.37 6.67
C GLY A 114 -9.66 -17.98 7.11
N ASN A 115 -9.75 -17.80 8.42
CA ASN A 115 -9.99 -16.51 9.06
C ASN A 115 -8.98 -16.31 10.19
N LEU A 116 -7.94 -15.54 9.92
CA LEU A 116 -6.83 -15.33 10.85
C LEU A 116 -6.93 -13.97 11.54
N THR A 117 -6.92 -13.96 12.87
CA THR A 117 -6.60 -12.77 13.67
C THR A 117 -5.23 -12.92 14.32
N LEU A 118 -4.30 -12.00 14.03
CA LEU A 118 -3.01 -11.88 14.70
C LEU A 118 -3.01 -10.66 15.64
N THR A 119 -2.70 -10.86 16.92
CA THR A 119 -2.57 -9.76 17.89
C THR A 119 -1.31 -9.89 18.74
N HIS A 120 -0.61 -8.77 18.96
CA HIS A 120 0.64 -8.73 19.75
C HIS A 120 1.72 -9.73 19.29
N THR A 121 1.82 -9.96 17.98
CA THR A 121 2.75 -10.93 17.39
C THR A 121 3.77 -10.23 16.51
N THR A 122 5.01 -10.72 16.51
CA THR A 122 6.00 -10.34 15.49
C THR A 122 6.16 -11.47 14.47
N ILE A 123 5.94 -11.18 13.19
CA ILE A 123 6.24 -12.08 12.05
C ILE A 123 7.50 -11.58 11.37
N SER A 124 8.53 -12.42 11.26
CA SER A 124 9.81 -11.98 10.70
C SER A 124 10.63 -13.04 9.96
N GLY A 125 11.52 -12.57 9.09
CA GLY A 125 12.51 -13.40 8.39
C GLY A 125 11.94 -14.33 7.30
N GLY A 126 10.63 -14.29 7.07
CA GLY A 126 9.98 -15.10 6.03
C GLY A 126 10.52 -14.77 4.64
N TYR A 127 10.55 -15.78 3.78
CA TYR A 127 11.10 -15.69 2.43
C TYR A 127 10.24 -16.49 1.45
N ALA A 128 9.37 -15.83 0.68
CA ALA A 128 8.54 -16.47 -0.33
C ALA A 128 9.28 -16.59 -1.68
N THR A 129 9.14 -17.75 -2.32
CA THR A 129 9.63 -18.05 -3.69
C THR A 129 8.54 -18.63 -4.60
N ASP A 130 7.31 -18.70 -4.09
CA ASP A 130 6.09 -19.19 -4.74
C ASP A 130 4.95 -18.19 -4.50
N CYS A 131 3.84 -18.33 -5.22
CA CYS A 131 2.67 -17.48 -4.98
C CYS A 131 1.34 -18.27 -5.02
N PRO A 132 0.77 -18.61 -3.85
CA PRO A 132 -0.51 -19.31 -3.75
C PRO A 132 -1.70 -18.56 -4.38
N ALA A 133 -1.64 -17.24 -4.48
CA ALA A 133 -2.69 -16.43 -5.11
C ALA A 133 -2.73 -16.59 -6.64
N PHE A 134 -1.63 -17.02 -7.27
CA PHE A 134 -1.50 -17.18 -8.72
C PHE A 134 -0.92 -18.55 -9.09
N PRO A 135 -1.66 -19.66 -8.85
CA PRO A 135 -1.16 -21.01 -9.10
C PRO A 135 -0.84 -21.26 -10.59
N ASP A 136 -1.53 -20.57 -11.50
CA ASP A 136 -1.35 -20.69 -12.94
C ASP A 136 -0.23 -19.80 -13.50
N PHE A 137 0.50 -19.07 -12.63
CA PHE A 137 1.62 -18.22 -13.02
C PHE A 137 2.93 -18.70 -12.39
N PRO A 138 3.53 -19.78 -12.95
CA PRO A 138 4.68 -20.44 -12.35
C PRO A 138 5.88 -19.50 -12.25
N GLY A 139 6.58 -19.59 -11.12
CA GLY A 139 7.73 -18.75 -10.80
C GLY A 139 7.38 -17.44 -10.10
N ALA A 140 6.11 -17.04 -10.00
CA ALA A 140 5.72 -15.89 -9.20
C ALA A 140 5.99 -16.11 -7.70
N ALA A 141 6.31 -15.05 -6.97
CA ALA A 141 6.49 -15.06 -5.51
C ALA A 141 5.56 -14.06 -4.82
N CYS A 142 4.88 -14.44 -3.73
CA CYS A 142 4.08 -13.49 -2.95
C CYS A 142 4.06 -13.76 -1.44
N GLY A 143 3.90 -12.71 -0.64
CA GLY A 143 3.60 -12.81 0.79
C GLY A 143 4.75 -13.41 1.61
N GLY A 144 5.89 -12.72 1.65
CA GLY A 144 7.09 -13.20 2.35
C GLY A 144 6.85 -13.47 3.84
N GLY A 145 6.12 -12.59 4.52
CA GLY A 145 5.68 -12.79 5.90
C GLY A 145 4.35 -13.54 5.93
N VAL A 146 3.32 -12.92 5.37
CA VAL A 146 1.93 -13.42 5.34
C VAL A 146 1.39 -13.34 3.92
N SER A 147 0.79 -14.42 3.42
CA SER A 147 -0.08 -14.41 2.24
C SER A 147 -1.51 -14.70 2.68
N ASN A 148 -2.47 -13.88 2.26
CA ASN A 148 -3.88 -14.01 2.62
C ASN A 148 -4.76 -14.26 1.39
N LEU A 149 -5.35 -15.45 1.32
CA LEU A 149 -6.38 -15.81 0.33
C LEU A 149 -7.79 -15.80 0.94
N GLY A 150 -7.91 -15.75 2.27
CA GLY A 150 -9.16 -15.77 3.01
C GLY A 150 -9.41 -14.43 3.71
N THR A 151 -9.65 -14.47 5.02
CA THR A 151 -9.80 -13.26 5.85
C THR A 151 -8.63 -13.10 6.81
N MET A 152 -8.08 -11.90 6.87
CA MET A 152 -6.96 -11.58 7.77
C MET A 152 -7.22 -10.29 8.56
N ARG A 153 -6.99 -10.34 9.87
CA ARG A 153 -6.92 -9.18 10.76
C ARG A 153 -5.58 -9.18 11.50
N VAL A 154 -4.77 -8.15 11.29
CA VAL A 154 -3.52 -7.94 12.02
C VAL A 154 -3.66 -6.71 12.89
N THR A 155 -3.50 -6.86 14.20
CA THR A 155 -3.62 -5.75 15.16
C THR A 155 -2.46 -5.73 16.16
N ARG A 156 -2.00 -4.54 16.54
CA ARG A 156 -0.95 -4.35 17.58
C ARG A 156 0.28 -5.25 17.39
N SER A 157 0.67 -5.45 16.14
CA SER A 157 1.66 -6.46 15.75
C SER A 157 2.83 -5.84 14.99
N LYS A 158 3.80 -6.68 14.62
CA LYS A 158 4.94 -6.28 13.78
C LYS A 158 5.13 -7.29 12.66
N ILE A 159 5.20 -6.82 11.41
CA ILE A 159 5.56 -7.63 10.24
C ILE A 159 6.87 -7.06 9.71
N THR A 160 7.99 -7.74 9.95
CA THR A 160 9.31 -7.14 9.75
C THR A 160 10.37 -8.04 9.15
N GLY A 161 11.18 -7.49 8.25
CA GLY A 161 12.32 -8.21 7.67
C GLY A 161 11.92 -9.43 6.84
N ASN A 162 10.73 -9.41 6.24
CA ASN A 162 10.26 -10.47 5.36
C ASN A 162 10.57 -10.15 3.90
N THR A 163 10.75 -11.18 3.08
CA THR A 163 11.14 -11.06 1.67
C THR A 163 10.23 -11.88 0.77
N SER A 164 9.85 -11.32 -0.38
CA SER A 164 9.30 -12.06 -1.52
C SER A 164 10.26 -11.87 -2.69
N ALA A 165 10.71 -12.93 -3.34
CA ALA A 165 11.71 -12.82 -4.41
C ALA A 165 11.48 -13.84 -5.53
N SER A 166 11.62 -13.37 -6.77
CA SER A 166 11.42 -14.16 -7.98
C SER A 166 12.17 -13.54 -9.17
N ASP A 167 12.51 -14.37 -10.15
CA ASP A 167 13.00 -13.95 -11.47
C ASP A 167 11.90 -13.83 -12.53
N VAL A 168 10.64 -14.12 -12.17
CA VAL A 168 9.46 -13.98 -13.02
C VAL A 168 8.58 -12.81 -12.59
N TYR A 169 8.18 -12.73 -11.33
CA TYR A 169 7.32 -11.69 -10.76
C TYR A 169 7.29 -11.83 -9.22
N ALA A 170 7.41 -10.73 -8.48
CA ALA A 170 7.33 -10.79 -7.02
C ALA A 170 6.41 -9.71 -6.44
N GLN A 171 5.62 -10.08 -5.43
CA GLN A 171 4.82 -9.13 -4.67
C GLN A 171 4.78 -9.38 -3.15
N GLY A 172 4.37 -8.37 -2.37
CA GLY A 172 4.01 -8.52 -0.97
C GLY A 172 5.15 -9.03 -0.09
N GLY A 173 6.21 -8.23 0.07
CA GLY A 173 7.36 -8.62 0.89
C GLY A 173 6.96 -8.93 2.34
N GLY A 174 6.17 -8.04 2.94
CA GLY A 174 5.59 -8.24 4.27
C GLY A 174 4.28 -9.03 4.20
N ILE A 175 3.28 -8.44 3.53
CA ILE A 175 1.93 -8.98 3.38
C ILE A 175 1.56 -8.99 1.91
N ASP A 176 0.98 -10.10 1.48
CA ASP A 176 0.21 -10.23 0.26
C ASP A 176 -1.26 -10.48 0.61
N ASN A 177 -2.17 -9.67 0.09
CA ASN A 177 -3.60 -9.74 0.40
C ASN A 177 -4.44 -9.90 -0.87
N ALA A 178 -4.71 -11.15 -1.27
CA ALA A 178 -5.66 -11.47 -2.33
C ALA A 178 -7.10 -11.64 -1.82
N GLY A 179 -7.24 -12.02 -0.54
CA GLY A 179 -8.52 -12.08 0.17
C GLY A 179 -8.92 -10.74 0.79
N THR A 180 -9.67 -10.79 1.89
CA THR A 180 -10.07 -9.59 2.66
C THR A 180 -9.10 -9.33 3.82
N GLY A 181 -8.58 -8.11 3.93
CA GLY A 181 -7.56 -7.76 4.91
C GLY A 181 -7.91 -6.54 5.79
N SER A 182 -7.47 -6.59 7.04
CA SER A 182 -7.38 -5.41 7.91
C SER A 182 -6.08 -5.38 8.70
N VAL A 183 -5.41 -4.22 8.71
CA VAL A 183 -4.16 -3.99 9.44
C VAL A 183 -4.33 -2.75 10.31
N SER A 184 -4.17 -2.90 11.63
CA SER A 184 -4.41 -1.82 12.61
C SER A 184 -3.32 -1.76 13.66
N ASP A 185 -2.94 -0.57 14.12
CA ASP A 185 -1.94 -0.38 15.19
C ASP A 185 -0.63 -1.18 14.96
N THR A 186 -0.24 -1.38 13.71
CA THR A 186 0.76 -2.37 13.32
C THR A 186 1.94 -1.72 12.61
N GLY A 187 3.15 -2.20 12.92
CA GLY A 187 4.36 -1.83 12.19
C GLY A 187 4.68 -2.84 11.09
N VAL A 188 4.64 -2.42 9.82
CA VAL A 188 5.11 -3.21 8.66
C VAL A 188 6.42 -2.59 8.19
N THR A 189 7.54 -3.15 8.64
CA THR A 189 8.84 -2.46 8.61
C THR A 189 9.98 -3.29 8.02
N GLY A 190 10.74 -2.72 7.10
CA GLY A 190 11.95 -3.35 6.58
C GLY A 190 11.69 -4.60 5.73
N ASN A 191 10.50 -4.72 5.13
CA ASN A 191 10.16 -5.82 4.25
C ASN A 191 10.59 -5.51 2.82
N ARG A 192 10.85 -6.56 2.05
CA ARG A 192 11.44 -6.46 0.71
C ARG A 192 10.71 -7.30 -0.32
N VAL A 193 10.51 -6.72 -1.50
CA VAL A 193 10.15 -7.47 -2.70
C VAL A 193 11.27 -7.33 -3.74
N VAL A 194 11.66 -8.43 -4.36
CA VAL A 194 12.78 -8.50 -5.32
C VAL A 194 12.36 -9.19 -6.60
N TYR A 195 12.49 -8.46 -7.71
CA TYR A 195 12.53 -9.04 -9.04
C TYR A 195 13.99 -9.14 -9.51
N SER A 196 14.45 -10.35 -9.81
CA SER A 196 15.84 -10.64 -10.21
C SER A 196 16.01 -11.16 -11.64
N GLY A 197 14.94 -11.22 -12.41
CA GLY A 197 14.96 -11.76 -13.76
C GLY A 197 15.59 -10.83 -14.78
N SER A 198 15.85 -11.40 -15.96
CA SER A 198 16.35 -10.71 -17.15
C SER A 198 15.25 -10.38 -18.17
N GLY A 199 14.00 -10.75 -17.88
CA GLY A 199 12.86 -10.51 -18.75
C GLY A 199 12.45 -9.03 -18.76
N LEU A 200 12.02 -8.54 -19.93
CA LEU A 200 11.55 -7.16 -20.06
C LEU A 200 10.17 -6.98 -19.43
N GLY A 201 9.96 -5.86 -18.74
CA GLY A 201 8.62 -5.41 -18.33
C GLY A 201 7.96 -6.17 -17.17
N SER A 202 8.74 -6.93 -16.38
CA SER A 202 8.21 -7.59 -15.16
C SER A 202 8.13 -6.62 -13.98
N SER A 203 7.81 -7.08 -12.76
CA SER A 203 7.50 -6.24 -11.60
C SER A 203 7.96 -6.78 -10.25
N ALA A 204 8.35 -5.85 -9.39
CA ALA A 204 8.47 -5.99 -7.95
C ALA A 204 7.44 -5.06 -7.26
N ALA A 205 6.43 -5.64 -6.60
CA ALA A 205 5.24 -4.92 -6.17
C ALA A 205 5.00 -5.02 -4.65
N GLY A 206 4.82 -3.92 -3.93
CA GLY A 206 4.39 -4.01 -2.53
C GLY A 206 5.46 -4.52 -1.57
N GLY A 207 6.46 -3.69 -1.26
CA GLY A 207 7.51 -4.06 -0.31
C GLY A 207 6.94 -4.40 1.07
N ALA A 208 6.09 -3.51 1.61
CA ALA A 208 5.33 -3.76 2.83
C ALA A 208 4.07 -4.58 2.55
N ILE A 209 3.18 -4.05 1.69
CA ILE A 209 1.88 -4.67 1.37
C ILE A 209 1.64 -4.64 -0.15
N ALA A 210 1.34 -5.81 -0.73
CA ALA A 210 0.67 -5.92 -2.01
C ALA A 210 -0.79 -6.32 -1.78
N ASN A 211 -1.71 -5.70 -2.52
CA ASN A 211 -3.12 -5.86 -2.29
C ASN A 211 -3.92 -6.09 -3.58
N ASP A 212 -4.58 -7.24 -3.65
CA ASP A 212 -5.45 -7.69 -4.74
C ASP A 212 -6.91 -7.93 -4.30
N GLY A 213 -7.20 -7.81 -3.00
CA GLY A 213 -8.57 -7.85 -2.44
C GLY A 213 -8.90 -6.65 -1.53
N PRO A 214 -10.10 -6.56 -0.94
CA PRO A 214 -10.46 -5.42 -0.08
C PRO A 214 -9.54 -5.29 1.13
N LEU A 215 -9.02 -4.08 1.37
CA LEU A 215 -8.06 -3.84 2.47
C LEU A 215 -8.33 -2.54 3.22
N THR A 216 -8.29 -2.61 4.54
CA THR A 216 -8.23 -1.43 5.42
C THR A 216 -6.94 -1.40 6.23
N VAL A 217 -6.24 -0.27 6.22
CA VAL A 217 -5.03 -0.03 7.02
C VAL A 217 -5.24 1.20 7.91
N THR A 218 -5.25 1.04 9.23
CA THR A 218 -5.46 2.15 10.19
C THR A 218 -4.34 2.26 11.22
N ASP A 219 -4.04 3.48 11.65
CA ASP A 219 -3.16 3.77 12.80
C ASP A 219 -1.80 3.04 12.77
N SER A 220 -1.31 2.79 11.56
CA SER A 220 -0.19 1.88 11.32
C SER A 220 1.05 2.62 10.83
N ARG A 221 2.17 1.89 10.76
CA ARG A 221 3.43 2.41 10.20
C ARG A 221 3.97 1.46 9.13
N LEU A 222 4.01 1.92 7.89
CA LEU A 222 4.63 1.22 6.76
C LEU A 222 6.00 1.88 6.49
N THR A 223 7.07 1.37 7.12
CA THR A 223 8.35 2.08 7.18
C THR A 223 9.54 1.29 6.65
N GLY A 224 10.39 1.93 5.84
CA GLY A 224 11.68 1.34 5.46
C GLY A 224 11.58 0.12 4.55
N ASN A 225 10.45 -0.07 3.86
CA ASN A 225 10.24 -1.21 2.97
C ASN A 225 10.77 -0.92 1.56
N THR A 226 11.14 -1.96 0.83
CA THR A 226 11.79 -1.82 -0.47
C THR A 226 11.13 -2.67 -1.55
N ALA A 227 10.87 -2.07 -2.71
CA ALA A 227 10.59 -2.78 -3.95
C ALA A 227 11.79 -2.64 -4.90
N THR A 228 12.34 -3.74 -5.38
CA THR A 228 13.62 -3.74 -6.09
C THR A 228 13.56 -4.60 -7.34
N VAL A 229 13.83 -3.98 -8.48
CA VAL A 229 14.27 -4.64 -9.70
C VAL A 229 15.80 -4.59 -9.71
N THR A 230 16.48 -5.72 -9.87
CA THR A 230 17.94 -5.77 -9.75
C THR A 230 18.70 -5.50 -11.05
N GLN A 231 18.06 -5.71 -12.20
CA GLN A 231 18.66 -5.57 -13.52
C GLN A 231 18.02 -4.42 -14.31
N ASP A 232 18.74 -3.86 -15.27
CA ASP A 232 18.17 -2.91 -16.22
C ASP A 232 17.35 -3.67 -17.28
N THR A 233 16.07 -3.90 -16.97
CA THR A 233 15.17 -4.70 -17.81
C THR A 233 13.89 -3.96 -18.16
N GLN A 234 13.89 -2.63 -18.06
CA GLN A 234 12.69 -1.80 -18.27
C GLN A 234 11.50 -2.21 -17.37
N SER A 235 11.78 -2.96 -16.29
CA SER A 235 10.79 -3.51 -15.38
C SER A 235 10.32 -2.49 -14.35
N PHE A 236 9.31 -2.86 -13.58
CA PHE A 236 8.64 -1.95 -12.67
C PHE A 236 8.94 -2.27 -11.20
N ALA A 237 9.18 -1.24 -10.40
CA ALA A 237 9.14 -1.33 -8.94
C ALA A 237 8.11 -0.33 -8.43
N PHE A 238 7.04 -0.80 -7.79
CA PHE A 238 5.96 0.10 -7.34
C PHE A 238 5.39 -0.26 -5.97
N GLY A 239 4.97 0.78 -5.24
CA GLY A 239 4.31 0.64 -3.96
C GLY A 239 5.20 0.02 -2.89
N ALA A 240 6.45 0.46 -2.75
CA ALA A 240 7.35 -0.08 -1.73
C ALA A 240 6.70 -0.07 -0.32
N GLY A 241 5.87 0.93 0.00
CA GLY A 241 4.98 0.89 1.16
C GLY A 241 3.73 0.05 0.89
N ILE A 242 2.92 0.46 -0.07
CA ILE A 242 1.71 -0.25 -0.49
C ILE A 242 1.41 -0.03 -1.97
N ILE A 243 1.07 -1.11 -2.67
CA ILE A 243 0.42 -1.11 -3.99
C ILE A 243 -0.94 -1.77 -3.83
N SER A 244 -1.97 -1.24 -4.50
CA SER A 244 -3.27 -1.90 -4.57
C SER A 244 -3.87 -1.96 -5.96
N PHE A 245 -4.45 -3.12 -6.26
CA PHE A 245 -5.28 -3.42 -7.42
C PHE A 245 -6.76 -3.66 -7.05
N ALA A 246 -7.10 -3.57 -5.77
CA ALA A 246 -8.48 -3.63 -5.27
C ALA A 246 -8.81 -2.46 -4.32
N GLU A 247 -10.08 -2.34 -3.90
CA GLU A 247 -10.50 -1.26 -3.01
C GLU A 247 -9.64 -1.21 -1.73
N THR A 248 -9.18 -0.02 -1.36
CA THR A 248 -8.29 0.14 -0.21
C THR A 248 -8.55 1.43 0.52
N THR A 249 -8.68 1.34 1.84
CA THR A 249 -8.71 2.49 2.75
C THR A 249 -7.45 2.52 3.61
N ILE A 250 -6.78 3.65 3.64
CA ILE A 250 -5.63 3.92 4.50
C ILE A 250 -5.98 5.14 5.36
N GLU A 251 -6.01 4.95 6.68
CA GLU A 251 -6.39 5.99 7.63
C GLU A 251 -5.31 6.17 8.70
N ASN A 252 -4.99 7.42 9.04
CA ASN A 252 -4.09 7.78 10.16
C ASN A 252 -2.75 7.01 10.18
N THR A 253 -2.28 6.61 9.00
CA THR A 253 -1.13 5.73 8.83
C THR A 253 0.08 6.53 8.34
N VAL A 254 1.26 6.16 8.83
CA VAL A 254 2.53 6.75 8.40
C VAL A 254 3.23 5.82 7.41
N VAL A 255 3.39 6.27 6.17
CA VAL A 255 4.14 5.58 5.12
C VAL A 255 5.47 6.33 4.94
N SER A 256 6.58 5.77 5.43
CA SER A 256 7.84 6.51 5.44
C SER A 256 9.09 5.74 5.08
N LYS A 257 10.09 6.42 4.52
CA LYS A 257 11.41 5.84 4.21
C LYS A 257 11.36 4.59 3.31
N ASN A 258 10.29 4.43 2.54
CA ASN A 258 10.17 3.32 1.61
C ASN A 258 10.89 3.67 0.30
N ARG A 259 11.45 2.66 -0.37
CA ARG A 259 12.20 2.84 -1.61
C ARG A 259 11.75 1.89 -2.70
N SER A 260 11.29 2.44 -3.82
CA SER A 260 11.14 1.71 -5.08
C SER A 260 12.39 1.95 -5.92
N PHE A 261 13.04 0.87 -6.38
CA PHE A 261 14.27 0.94 -7.18
C PHE A 261 14.14 0.10 -8.46
N ALA A 262 14.27 0.75 -9.62
CA ALA A 262 14.18 0.09 -10.93
C ALA A 262 15.10 0.78 -11.96
N PRO A 263 16.36 0.33 -12.11
CA PRO A 263 17.26 0.88 -13.14
C PRO A 263 16.70 0.59 -14.54
N GLY A 264 16.76 1.60 -15.41
CA GLY A 264 16.22 1.66 -16.78
C GLY A 264 14.72 1.37 -16.96
N GLY A 265 14.04 1.02 -15.87
CA GLY A 265 12.61 0.78 -15.81
C GLY A 265 11.85 1.88 -15.08
N PHE A 266 10.80 1.51 -14.36
CA PHE A 266 9.91 2.48 -13.70
C PHE A 266 9.85 2.26 -12.19
N ALA A 267 10.35 3.22 -11.43
CA ALA A 267 10.17 3.27 -9.98
C ALA A 267 8.98 4.17 -9.65
N ARG A 268 7.94 3.63 -9.01
CA ARG A 268 6.74 4.40 -8.61
C ARG A 268 6.65 4.57 -7.11
N GLY A 269 5.81 5.50 -6.68
CA GLY A 269 5.66 5.92 -5.29
C GLY A 269 5.51 4.83 -4.26
N ALA A 270 5.80 5.21 -3.01
CA ALA A 270 5.61 4.34 -1.86
C ALA A 270 4.15 3.94 -1.67
N VAL A 271 3.20 4.81 -2.04
CA VAL A 271 1.78 4.50 -2.18
C VAL A 271 1.43 4.52 -3.66
N ALA A 272 0.90 3.42 -4.18
CA ALA A 272 0.52 3.33 -5.58
C ALA A 272 -0.79 2.55 -5.75
N ASN A 273 -1.48 2.79 -6.86
CA ASN A 273 -2.67 2.02 -7.23
C ASN A 273 -2.72 1.71 -8.74
N GLY A 274 -3.51 0.70 -9.08
CA GLY A 274 -3.89 0.30 -10.43
C GLY A 274 -5.29 -0.33 -10.45
N ILE A 275 -6.17 0.14 -9.57
CA ILE A 275 -7.48 -0.45 -9.30
C ILE A 275 -8.42 -0.21 -10.50
N PRO A 276 -9.01 -1.26 -11.11
CA PRO A 276 -10.03 -1.09 -12.13
C PRO A 276 -11.26 -0.34 -11.60
N ALA A 277 -11.86 0.52 -12.43
CA ALA A 277 -13.11 1.19 -12.08
C ALA A 277 -14.24 0.16 -11.82
N PRO A 278 -15.13 0.38 -10.82
CA PRO A 278 -15.30 1.61 -10.03
C PRO A 278 -14.46 1.67 -8.73
N GLY A 279 -13.56 0.72 -8.49
CA GLY A 279 -12.79 0.64 -7.24
C GLY A 279 -11.90 1.85 -6.98
N ARG A 280 -11.65 2.13 -5.69
CA ARG A 280 -10.95 3.34 -5.24
C ARG A 280 -9.90 3.05 -4.17
N MET A 281 -8.83 3.85 -4.17
CA MET A 281 -7.97 4.00 -3.00
C MET A 281 -8.29 5.30 -2.25
N THR A 282 -8.57 5.20 -0.95
CA THR A 282 -8.82 6.36 -0.08
C THR A 282 -7.70 6.47 0.94
N LEU A 283 -7.06 7.64 1.02
CA LEU A 283 -6.01 7.95 1.98
C LEU A 283 -6.42 9.17 2.82
N THR A 284 -6.67 8.98 4.11
CA THR A 284 -7.12 10.06 5.01
C THR A 284 -6.22 10.18 6.24
N GLY A 285 -5.82 11.41 6.56
CA GLY A 285 -4.96 11.67 7.71
C GLY A 285 -3.54 11.10 7.54
N GLY A 286 -2.80 11.01 8.63
CA GLY A 286 -1.46 10.41 8.62
C GLY A 286 -0.44 11.18 7.77
N ALA A 287 0.58 10.46 7.29
CA ALA A 287 1.70 11.07 6.56
C ALA A 287 2.34 10.10 5.56
N VAL A 288 2.74 10.63 4.39
CA VAL A 288 3.59 9.95 3.41
C VAL A 288 4.89 10.73 3.31
N THR A 289 5.95 10.27 3.98
CA THR A 289 7.16 11.06 4.18
C THR A 289 8.48 10.36 3.89
N ASP A 290 9.45 11.10 3.36
CA ASP A 290 10.83 10.62 3.16
C ASP A 290 10.92 9.35 2.30
N ASN A 291 9.95 9.13 1.41
CA ASN A 291 9.97 8.01 0.48
C ASN A 291 10.75 8.36 -0.79
N THR A 292 11.31 7.34 -1.44
CA THR A 292 12.11 7.52 -2.64
C THR A 292 11.67 6.58 -3.76
N SER A 293 11.37 7.14 -4.93
CA SER A 293 11.34 6.41 -6.20
C SER A 293 12.64 6.68 -6.93
N ASP A 294 13.39 5.63 -7.27
CA ASP A 294 14.74 5.73 -7.83
C ASP A 294 14.89 4.83 -9.07
N ALA A 295 14.99 5.46 -10.24
CA ALA A 295 15.09 4.79 -11.53
C ALA A 295 16.17 5.44 -12.41
N PRO A 296 17.48 5.15 -12.16
CA PRO A 296 18.56 5.60 -13.03
C PRO A 296 18.33 5.13 -14.47
N HIS A 297 18.51 6.01 -15.46
CA HIS A 297 18.21 5.79 -16.89
C HIS A 297 16.74 5.45 -17.21
N GLY A 298 15.85 5.50 -16.23
CA GLY A 298 14.44 5.11 -16.35
C GLY A 298 13.47 6.23 -15.96
N GLY A 299 12.29 5.85 -15.48
CA GLY A 299 11.21 6.75 -15.06
C GLY A 299 10.92 6.65 -13.56
N ALA A 300 11.27 7.67 -12.78
CA ALA A 300 10.85 7.81 -11.39
C ALA A 300 9.56 8.62 -11.27
N GLN A 301 8.56 8.07 -10.59
CA GLN A 301 7.17 8.54 -10.66
C GLN A 301 6.53 8.63 -9.28
N GLY A 302 6.23 9.86 -8.83
CA GLY A 302 5.47 10.08 -7.61
C GLY A 302 6.24 9.63 -6.37
N GLY A 303 7.27 10.35 -5.91
CA GLY A 303 8.13 9.88 -4.81
C GLY A 303 7.35 9.44 -3.57
N ALA A 304 6.23 10.10 -3.28
CA ALA A 304 5.26 9.69 -2.26
C ALA A 304 4.16 8.80 -2.85
N ILE A 305 3.40 9.36 -3.79
CA ILE A 305 2.16 8.77 -4.33
C ILE A 305 2.24 8.72 -5.85
N ALA A 306 1.97 7.54 -6.42
CA ALA A 306 1.78 7.35 -7.86
C ALA A 306 0.38 6.81 -8.14
N ASN A 307 -0.52 7.68 -8.56
CA ASN A 307 -1.92 7.34 -8.82
C ASN A 307 -2.13 6.96 -10.29
N ASN A 308 -2.57 5.74 -10.61
CA ASN A 308 -3.00 5.34 -11.97
C ASN A 308 -4.45 4.87 -12.01
N ALA A 309 -5.23 5.15 -10.96
CA ALA A 309 -6.64 4.81 -10.89
C ALA A 309 -7.43 5.91 -10.16
N LEU A 310 -8.60 5.57 -9.63
CA LEU A 310 -9.38 6.49 -8.80
C LEU A 310 -8.80 6.56 -7.38
N MET A 311 -8.45 7.77 -6.93
CA MET A 311 -7.90 8.00 -5.60
C MET A 311 -8.47 9.26 -4.95
N THR A 312 -8.71 9.19 -3.65
CA THR A 312 -9.02 10.35 -2.80
C THR A 312 -7.97 10.47 -1.71
N VAL A 313 -7.41 11.67 -1.55
CA VAL A 313 -6.38 11.99 -0.55
C VAL A 313 -6.84 13.21 0.25
N THR A 314 -7.01 13.04 1.57
CA THR A 314 -7.57 14.10 2.42
C THR A 314 -6.79 14.25 3.73
N LYS A 315 -6.44 15.48 4.12
CA LYS A 315 -5.74 15.78 5.39
C LYS A 315 -4.41 15.04 5.57
N VAL A 316 -3.68 14.81 4.49
CA VAL A 316 -2.43 14.04 4.52
C VAL A 316 -1.22 14.96 4.44
N LYS A 317 -0.19 14.68 5.24
CA LYS A 317 1.13 15.30 5.09
C LYS A 317 1.97 14.51 4.07
N ILE A 318 2.25 15.11 2.92
CA ILE A 318 3.10 14.55 1.86
C ILE A 318 4.41 15.35 1.85
N SER A 319 5.48 14.83 2.49
CA SER A 319 6.68 15.64 2.71
C SER A 319 8.02 14.92 2.65
N GLY A 320 9.04 15.58 2.11
CA GLY A 320 10.41 15.04 2.05
C GLY A 320 10.58 13.90 1.05
N ASN A 321 9.59 13.64 0.20
CA ASN A 321 9.65 12.53 -0.75
C ASN A 321 10.47 12.93 -1.98
N ARG A 322 11.08 11.93 -2.64
CA ARG A 322 12.00 12.13 -3.76
C ARG A 322 11.69 11.21 -4.93
N ALA A 323 11.62 11.77 -6.13
CA ALA A 323 11.70 11.02 -7.38
C ALA A 323 13.09 11.29 -8.00
N VAL A 324 13.86 10.23 -8.27
CA VAL A 324 15.24 10.29 -8.74
C VAL A 324 15.41 9.49 -10.03
N ALA A 325 15.87 10.13 -11.09
CA ALA A 325 16.17 9.45 -12.34
C ALA A 325 17.37 10.09 -13.03
N LYS A 326 18.59 9.65 -12.66
CA LYS A 326 19.81 10.07 -13.34
C LYS A 326 19.73 9.73 -14.83
N ASP A 327 19.97 10.70 -15.70
CA ASP A 327 19.89 10.57 -17.16
C ASP A 327 18.54 9.99 -17.66
N GLY A 328 17.47 10.17 -16.86
CA GLY A 328 16.13 9.65 -17.12
C GLY A 328 15.04 10.71 -16.88
N ILE A 329 13.87 10.26 -16.44
CA ILE A 329 12.70 11.13 -16.24
C ILE A 329 12.20 11.01 -14.79
N ALA A 330 12.30 12.09 -14.01
CA ALA A 330 11.76 12.18 -12.65
C ALA A 330 10.50 13.05 -12.63
N ARG A 331 9.39 12.52 -12.14
CA ARG A 331 8.09 13.21 -12.17
C ARG A 331 7.34 13.10 -10.86
N GLY A 332 6.83 14.21 -10.35
CA GLY A 332 6.04 14.23 -9.13
C GLY A 332 6.89 13.86 -7.92
N GLY A 333 7.73 14.77 -7.42
CA GLY A 333 8.52 14.49 -6.21
C GLY A 333 7.64 14.06 -5.04
N GLY A 334 6.47 14.70 -4.91
CA GLY A 334 5.41 14.29 -3.99
C GLY A 334 4.43 13.33 -4.66
N VAL A 335 3.59 13.85 -5.55
CA VAL A 335 2.49 13.11 -6.17
C VAL A 335 2.62 13.15 -7.68
N ARG A 336 2.42 11.99 -8.32
CA ARG A 336 2.17 11.90 -9.76
C ARG A 336 0.80 11.28 -10.00
N VAL A 337 -0.02 11.97 -10.79
CA VAL A 337 -1.21 11.40 -11.40
C VAL A 337 -0.78 10.81 -12.75
N GLY A 338 -1.09 9.56 -13.01
CA GLY A 338 -0.74 8.88 -14.25
C GLY A 338 -1.82 9.02 -15.32
N PRO A 339 -1.62 8.46 -16.52
CA PRO A 339 -2.52 8.64 -17.67
C PRO A 339 -3.94 8.13 -17.48
N PHE A 340 -4.17 7.25 -16.50
CA PHE A 340 -5.50 6.74 -16.15
C PHE A 340 -5.92 7.17 -14.73
N GLY A 341 -5.12 8.04 -14.10
CA GLY A 341 -5.32 8.49 -12.74
C GLY A 341 -6.38 9.59 -12.66
N THR A 342 -7.33 9.41 -11.75
CA THR A 342 -8.19 10.48 -11.25
C THR A 342 -7.91 10.68 -9.77
N LEU A 343 -7.51 11.90 -9.39
CA LEU A 343 -7.14 12.23 -8.01
C LEU A 343 -7.94 13.42 -7.49
N ASP A 344 -8.67 13.19 -6.39
CA ASP A 344 -9.19 14.25 -5.53
C ASP A 344 -8.24 14.45 -4.35
N LEU A 345 -7.55 15.60 -4.29
CA LEU A 345 -6.59 15.95 -3.27
C LEU A 345 -7.08 17.15 -2.45
N THR A 346 -7.40 16.95 -1.18
CA THR A 346 -8.04 17.98 -0.36
C THR A 346 -7.37 18.18 1.00
N ASP A 347 -7.36 19.44 1.47
CA ASP A 347 -6.94 19.81 2.83
C ASP A 347 -5.57 19.25 3.26
N SER A 348 -4.65 19.07 2.30
CA SER A 348 -3.38 18.36 2.48
C SER A 348 -2.15 19.27 2.39
N HIS A 349 -1.02 18.81 2.93
CA HIS A 349 0.25 19.54 2.96
C HIS A 349 1.30 18.84 2.10
N ILE A 350 1.60 19.41 0.93
CA ILE A 350 2.56 18.89 -0.04
C ILE A 350 3.82 19.74 0.05
N THR A 351 4.80 19.30 0.85
CA THR A 351 5.94 20.15 1.20
C THR A 351 7.31 19.48 1.13
N ARG A 352 8.33 20.21 0.68
CA ARG A 352 9.72 19.71 0.64
C ARG A 352 9.92 18.44 -0.18
N ASN A 353 9.06 18.20 -1.16
CA ASN A 353 9.24 17.08 -2.08
C ASN A 353 10.15 17.49 -3.24
N THR A 354 10.90 16.53 -3.78
CA THR A 354 11.93 16.78 -4.79
C THR A 354 11.81 15.86 -5.99
N ALA A 355 11.77 16.41 -7.20
CA ALA A 355 12.05 15.68 -8.44
C ALA A 355 13.48 16.01 -8.88
N ASP A 356 14.32 14.99 -9.06
CA ASP A 356 15.74 15.14 -9.35
C ASP A 356 16.16 14.23 -10.51
N ALA A 357 16.54 14.81 -11.63
CA ALA A 357 17.03 14.10 -12.80
C ALA A 357 18.32 14.77 -13.34
N PRO A 358 19.48 14.52 -12.72
CA PRO A 358 20.75 14.99 -13.26
C PRO A 358 20.93 14.45 -14.69
N GLY A 359 21.12 15.33 -15.68
CA GLY A 359 21.26 14.96 -17.10
C GLY A 359 19.94 14.61 -17.83
N GLY A 360 18.81 14.62 -17.13
CA GLY A 360 17.51 14.19 -17.67
C GLY A 360 16.41 15.25 -17.58
N THR A 361 15.16 14.80 -17.47
CA THR A 361 13.98 15.66 -17.30
C THR A 361 13.38 15.48 -15.92
N ALA A 362 13.26 16.56 -15.16
CA ALA A 362 12.58 16.60 -13.87
C ALA A 362 11.34 17.52 -13.95
N GLN A 363 10.19 17.01 -13.53
CA GLN A 363 8.90 17.72 -13.61
C GLN A 363 8.08 17.55 -12.34
N GLY A 364 7.44 18.62 -11.87
CA GLY A 364 6.49 18.55 -10.77
C GLY A 364 7.15 18.20 -9.43
N GLY A 365 7.79 19.17 -8.77
CA GLY A 365 8.44 18.92 -7.48
C GLY A 365 7.43 18.48 -6.41
N GLY A 366 6.30 19.18 -6.34
CA GLY A 366 5.17 18.82 -5.50
C GLY A 366 4.23 17.84 -6.19
N LEU A 367 3.61 18.31 -7.27
CA LEU A 367 2.58 17.62 -8.04
C LEU A 367 2.97 17.54 -9.52
N ASP A 368 2.66 16.42 -10.16
CA ASP A 368 2.78 16.23 -11.60
C ASP A 368 1.48 15.62 -12.14
N ASN A 369 0.85 16.31 -13.09
CA ASN A 369 -0.31 15.84 -13.83
C ASN A 369 0.00 15.87 -15.36
N PRO A 370 0.36 14.73 -15.95
CA PRO A 370 0.67 14.58 -17.36
C PRO A 370 -0.60 14.35 -18.20
N ASP A 371 -0.42 14.02 -19.48
CA ASP A 371 -1.51 13.60 -20.36
C ASP A 371 -2.32 12.43 -19.78
N GLY A 372 -3.64 12.48 -19.98
CA GLY A 372 -4.64 11.54 -19.47
C GLY A 372 -4.97 11.68 -17.96
N GLY A 373 -4.13 12.37 -17.18
CA GLY A 373 -4.37 12.57 -15.76
C GLY A 373 -5.46 13.60 -15.45
N THR A 374 -6.34 13.26 -14.51
CA THR A 374 -7.36 14.18 -13.97
C THR A 374 -7.05 14.49 -12.51
N LEU A 375 -6.73 15.74 -12.21
CA LEU A 375 -6.44 16.21 -10.85
C LEU A 375 -7.44 17.27 -10.42
N THR A 376 -8.07 17.06 -9.27
CA THR A 376 -8.77 18.12 -8.57
C THR A 376 -8.13 18.36 -7.21
N ALA A 377 -7.57 19.55 -7.00
CA ALA A 377 -6.90 19.90 -5.76
C ALA A 377 -7.63 21.05 -5.07
N ARG A 378 -8.05 20.85 -3.81
CA ARG A 378 -8.78 21.86 -3.03
C ARG A 378 -8.14 22.16 -1.68
N ARG A 379 -7.96 23.44 -1.34
CA ARG A 379 -7.50 23.90 -0.01
C ARG A 379 -6.18 23.27 0.45
N ASN A 380 -5.27 22.98 -0.48
CA ASN A 380 -3.97 22.40 -0.16
C ASN A 380 -2.89 23.46 0.06
N GLN A 381 -1.85 23.10 0.80
CA GLN A 381 -0.61 23.87 0.88
C GLN A 381 0.50 23.17 0.11
N ILE A 382 0.89 23.73 -1.04
CA ILE A 382 1.93 23.19 -1.93
C ILE A 382 3.15 24.11 -1.82
N ARG A 383 4.11 23.77 -0.95
CA ARG A 383 5.19 24.69 -0.61
C ARG A 383 6.56 24.05 -0.49
N HIS A 384 7.61 24.81 -0.81
CA HIS A 384 9.00 24.34 -0.66
C HIS A 384 9.35 23.08 -1.46
N ASN A 385 8.57 22.76 -2.50
CA ASN A 385 8.91 21.65 -3.38
C ASN A 385 9.92 22.11 -4.42
N THR A 386 10.79 21.19 -4.84
CA THR A 386 11.95 21.51 -5.67
C THR A 386 12.05 20.57 -6.86
N VAL A 387 12.42 21.13 -8.00
CA VAL A 387 12.82 20.39 -9.19
C VAL A 387 14.28 20.72 -9.49
N THR A 388 15.10 19.69 -9.73
CA THR A 388 16.51 19.85 -10.10
C THR A 388 16.86 18.99 -11.30
N ALA A 389 17.43 19.61 -12.33
CA ALA A 389 18.03 18.94 -13.48
C ALA A 389 19.20 19.79 -14.01
N LYS A 390 20.39 19.67 -13.40
CA LYS A 390 21.53 20.59 -13.65
C LYS A 390 21.99 20.67 -15.10
N GLY A 391 21.78 19.62 -15.89
CA GLY A 391 22.14 19.54 -17.31
C GLY A 391 20.94 19.20 -18.20
N GLY A 392 19.72 19.46 -17.75
CA GLY A 392 18.51 19.07 -18.47
C GLY A 392 17.31 19.95 -18.15
N THR A 393 16.11 19.40 -18.27
CA THR A 393 14.85 20.15 -18.15
C THR A 393 14.31 20.09 -16.73
N ALA A 394 14.06 21.24 -16.09
CA ALA A 394 13.52 21.33 -14.73
C ALA A 394 12.28 22.23 -14.68
N GLN A 395 11.07 21.65 -14.62
CA GLN A 395 9.80 22.39 -14.76
C GLN A 395 8.81 22.11 -13.63
N GLY A 396 8.07 23.13 -13.19
CA GLY A 396 6.92 22.96 -12.29
C GLY A 396 7.33 22.64 -10.86
N GLY A 397 7.85 23.62 -10.12
CA GLY A 397 8.31 23.40 -8.74
C GLY A 397 7.17 22.94 -7.83
N GLY A 398 6.04 23.66 -7.86
CA GLY A 398 4.82 23.27 -7.16
C GLY A 398 4.02 22.24 -7.95
N LEU A 399 3.65 22.59 -9.19
CA LEU A 399 2.85 21.77 -10.10
C LEU A 399 3.44 21.79 -11.51
N TYR A 400 3.58 20.62 -12.12
CA TYR A 400 3.67 20.50 -13.58
C TYR A 400 2.34 19.97 -14.12
N HIS A 401 1.80 20.63 -15.15
CA HIS A 401 0.58 20.23 -15.84
C HIS A 401 0.81 20.07 -17.35
N ALA A 402 0.34 18.97 -17.91
CA ALA A 402 0.31 18.75 -19.35
C ALA A 402 -0.95 17.98 -19.76
N GLY A 403 -1.47 18.29 -20.94
CA GLY A 403 -2.48 17.48 -21.61
C GLY A 403 -1.92 16.63 -22.75
N GLY A 404 -0.60 16.51 -22.88
CA GLY A 404 0.06 15.81 -24.00
C GLY A 404 -0.45 16.19 -25.38
N THR A 405 -0.39 15.24 -26.32
CA THR A 405 -0.88 15.42 -27.70
C THR A 405 -2.40 15.22 -27.79
N GLY A 406 -3.00 14.45 -26.88
CA GLY A 406 -4.45 14.24 -26.83
C GLY A 406 -5.24 15.40 -26.22
N GLY A 407 -4.57 16.31 -25.53
CA GLY A 407 -5.20 17.40 -24.77
C GLY A 407 -5.97 16.92 -23.53
N LEU A 408 -5.79 15.65 -23.11
CA LEU A 408 -6.70 14.98 -22.17
C LEU A 408 -6.37 15.21 -20.69
N GLY A 409 -5.14 15.65 -20.38
CA GLY A 409 -4.77 16.03 -19.03
C GLY A 409 -5.53 17.27 -18.54
N SER A 410 -6.21 17.14 -17.39
CA SER A 410 -7.02 18.19 -16.78
C SER A 410 -6.64 18.42 -15.32
N THR A 411 -6.49 19.68 -14.92
CA THR A 411 -6.30 20.06 -13.52
C THR A 411 -7.25 21.20 -13.13
N THR A 412 -7.96 21.00 -12.02
CA THR A 412 -8.77 22.02 -11.36
C THR A 412 -8.18 22.31 -9.99
N LEU A 413 -7.77 23.55 -9.77
CA LEU A 413 -7.30 24.06 -8.49
C LEU A 413 -8.38 24.95 -7.87
N GLU A 414 -8.67 24.76 -6.59
CA GLU A 414 -9.60 25.59 -5.83
C GLU A 414 -9.03 25.94 -4.46
N ALA A 415 -8.87 27.24 -4.18
CA ALA A 415 -8.44 27.77 -2.89
C ALA A 415 -7.12 27.17 -2.35
N ASN A 416 -6.20 26.75 -3.22
CA ASN A 416 -4.88 26.25 -2.82
C ASN A 416 -3.90 27.39 -2.57
N THR A 417 -2.84 27.12 -1.80
CA THR A 417 -1.69 28.01 -1.69
C THR A 417 -0.41 27.35 -2.21
N ILE A 418 0.12 27.87 -3.31
CA ILE A 418 1.31 27.40 -4.02
C ILE A 418 2.44 28.42 -3.86
N THR A 419 3.37 28.18 -2.94
CA THR A 419 4.40 29.19 -2.60
C THR A 419 5.77 28.62 -2.28
N ARG A 420 6.83 29.39 -2.52
CA ARG A 420 8.22 29.03 -2.19
C ARG A 420 8.69 27.74 -2.82
N ASN A 421 8.11 27.36 -3.96
CA ASN A 421 8.57 26.24 -4.75
C ASN A 421 9.67 26.69 -5.72
N ARG A 422 10.52 25.75 -6.14
CA ARG A 422 11.69 26.03 -6.99
C ARG A 422 11.79 25.07 -8.17
N ALA A 423 12.02 25.59 -9.36
CA ALA A 423 12.35 24.82 -10.56
C ALA A 423 13.36 25.60 -11.43
N GLY A 424 13.69 25.06 -12.61
CA GLY A 424 14.37 25.82 -13.67
C GLY A 424 13.41 26.75 -14.41
N ASP A 425 12.15 26.34 -14.55
CA ASP A 425 11.04 27.16 -15.04
C ASP A 425 9.70 26.73 -14.42
N GLY A 426 8.74 27.64 -14.34
CA GLY A 426 7.45 27.42 -13.67
C GLY A 426 7.64 27.07 -12.20
N GLY A 427 8.26 27.98 -11.44
CA GLY A 427 8.57 27.75 -10.03
C GLY A 427 7.34 27.32 -9.23
N GLY A 428 6.23 28.04 -9.40
CA GLY A 428 4.94 27.65 -8.84
C GLY A 428 4.27 26.60 -9.72
N ILE A 429 3.88 26.99 -10.93
CA ILE A 429 3.19 26.14 -11.90
C ILE A 429 3.90 26.21 -13.26
N PHE A 430 4.13 25.06 -13.87
CA PHE A 430 4.45 24.97 -15.30
C PHE A 430 3.30 24.31 -16.05
N LYS A 431 2.71 25.00 -17.03
CA LYS A 431 1.63 24.49 -17.89
C LYS A 431 2.15 24.24 -19.30
N ALA A 432 2.42 22.98 -19.62
CA ALA A 432 2.85 22.58 -20.95
C ALA A 432 1.70 22.60 -21.97
N SER A 433 0.55 21.99 -21.63
CA SER A 433 -0.64 21.88 -22.48
C SER A 433 -1.87 21.50 -21.64
N GLY A 434 -3.00 21.14 -22.28
CA GLY A 434 -4.22 20.67 -21.59
C GLY A 434 -4.99 21.75 -20.84
N THR A 435 -6.02 21.35 -20.10
CA THR A 435 -6.90 22.25 -19.35
C THR A 435 -6.38 22.44 -17.93
N LEU A 436 -6.18 23.69 -17.53
CA LEU A 436 -5.80 24.06 -16.17
C LEU A 436 -6.67 25.24 -15.72
N THR A 437 -7.44 25.04 -14.67
CA THR A 437 -8.31 26.06 -14.08
C THR A 437 -7.86 26.38 -12.66
N LEU A 438 -7.77 27.68 -12.35
CA LEU A 438 -7.50 28.21 -11.01
C LEU A 438 -8.75 28.95 -10.51
N ASN A 439 -9.15 28.69 -9.27
CA ASN A 439 -10.32 29.31 -8.63
C ASN A 439 -10.01 29.69 -7.18
N GLY A 440 -9.70 30.97 -6.95
CA GLY A 440 -9.33 31.46 -5.62
C GLY A 440 -7.96 30.97 -5.11
N ASP A 441 -7.10 30.45 -5.99
CA ASP A 441 -5.76 29.99 -5.65
C ASP A 441 -4.77 31.15 -5.45
N VAL A 442 -3.80 30.94 -4.56
CA VAL A 442 -2.70 31.87 -4.31
C VAL A 442 -1.40 31.25 -4.83
N VAL A 443 -0.85 31.80 -5.91
CA VAL A 443 0.46 31.41 -6.47
C VAL A 443 1.44 32.57 -6.34
N ARG A 444 2.38 32.49 -5.39
CA ARG A 444 3.35 33.57 -5.13
C ARG A 444 4.66 33.10 -4.51
N ASP A 445 5.68 33.95 -4.50
CA ASP A 445 6.98 33.70 -3.88
C ASP A 445 7.69 32.43 -4.40
N ASN A 446 7.40 32.01 -5.63
CA ASN A 446 8.06 30.87 -6.26
C ASN A 446 9.26 31.31 -7.09
N ARG A 447 10.18 30.39 -7.38
CA ARG A 447 11.41 30.68 -8.13
C ARG A 447 11.60 29.73 -9.33
N PRO A 448 11.92 30.24 -10.52
CA PRO A 448 12.21 31.65 -10.84
C PRO A 448 10.95 32.53 -10.97
N ASN A 449 9.80 31.94 -11.24
CA ASN A 449 8.53 32.63 -11.52
C ASN A 449 7.35 31.89 -10.86
N ASN A 450 6.19 32.55 -10.77
CA ASN A 450 4.98 31.90 -10.25
C ASN A 450 4.37 30.96 -11.27
N CYS A 451 4.26 31.38 -12.52
CA CYS A 451 3.72 30.57 -13.59
C CYS A 451 4.52 30.69 -14.88
N SER A 452 4.57 29.59 -15.62
CA SER A 452 5.18 29.54 -16.95
C SER A 452 4.42 28.55 -17.86
N PRO A 453 4.35 28.80 -19.18
CA PRO A 453 4.75 30.03 -19.86
C PRO A 453 3.89 31.24 -19.47
N ALA A 454 4.43 32.45 -19.64
CA ALA A 454 3.69 33.68 -19.35
C ALA A 454 2.39 33.75 -20.18
N GLY A 455 1.29 34.15 -19.55
CA GLY A 455 -0.03 34.24 -20.20
C GLY A 455 -0.75 32.90 -20.43
N MET A 456 -0.09 31.76 -20.21
CA MET A 456 -0.69 30.43 -20.43
C MET A 456 -1.48 29.91 -19.22
N VAL A 457 -1.32 30.53 -18.04
CA VAL A 457 -2.03 30.15 -16.81
C VAL A 457 -2.96 31.29 -16.40
N PRO A 458 -4.23 31.29 -16.84
CA PRO A 458 -5.19 32.32 -16.47
C PRO A 458 -5.35 32.44 -14.95
N GLY A 459 -5.41 33.68 -14.45
CA GLY A 459 -5.54 33.96 -13.02
C GLY A 459 -4.24 33.84 -12.22
N CYS A 460 -3.14 33.38 -12.82
CA CYS A 460 -1.83 33.43 -12.19
C CYS A 460 -1.14 34.76 -12.47
N THR A 461 -0.74 35.47 -11.43
CA THR A 461 -0.06 36.77 -11.53
C THR A 461 1.35 36.68 -10.92
N GLY A 462 2.31 37.37 -11.55
CA GLY A 462 3.76 37.26 -11.25
C GLY A 462 4.41 36.07 -11.94
#